data_AF-A0A1V1PV03-F1
#
_entry.id   AF-A0A1V1PV03-F1
#
_cell.length_a   1.000
_cell.length_b   1.000
_cell.length_c   1.000
_cell.angle_alpha   90.00
_cell.angle_beta   90.00
_cell.angle_gamma   90.00
#
_symmetry.space_group_name_H-M   'P 1'
#
loop_
_entity.id
_entity.type
_entity.pdbx_description
1 polymer ?
#
loop_
_entity_poly.entity_id
_entity_poly.type
_entity_poly.pdbx_seq_one_letter_code
_entity_poly.pdbx_strand_id
1 'polypeptide(L)'
;MTLQNYALIAAGLIGSVTAIVHGVLTQRFMVAPLDKIAAENHVSGQIRRLNAALLHYSTASWLACGLALIGAALWLDDSARFATALFAGGHFLYGVIGNAWATRWRHPGWMLLALAVALIGYGLS
;
A
#
# COMPACT_ATOMS: atom_id res chain seq x y z
N MET A 1 -17.24 12.50 15.47
CA MET A 1 -16.69 11.32 14.77
C MET A 1 -17.86 10.44 14.35
N THR A 2 -18.00 10.16 13.06
CA THR A 2 -19.08 9.32 12.49
C THR A 2 -18.57 7.90 12.21
N LEU A 3 -19.48 6.94 11.96
CA LEU A 3 -19.11 5.58 11.55
C LEU A 3 -18.28 5.57 10.25
N GLN A 4 -18.58 6.48 9.33
CA GLN A 4 -17.80 6.68 8.11
C GLN A 4 -16.34 7.04 8.40
N ASN A 5 -16.11 7.97 9.33
CA ASN A 5 -14.74 8.35 9.70
C ASN A 5 -14.00 7.19 10.38
N TYR A 6 -14.66 6.40 11.21
CA TYR A 6 -14.07 5.19 11.78
C TYR A 6 -13.70 4.16 10.71
N ALA A 7 -14.52 4.00 9.66
CA ALA A 7 -14.22 3.10 8.55
C ALA A 7 -12.99 3.57 7.75
N LEU A 8 -12.86 4.87 7.50
CA LEU A 8 -11.68 5.44 6.85
C LEU A 8 -10.40 5.28 7.69
N ILE A 9 -10.50 5.47 9.01
CA ILE A 9 -9.38 5.21 9.94
C ILE A 9 -9.00 3.73 9.91
N ALA A 10 -9.97 2.82 9.99
CA ALA A 10 -9.73 1.38 9.94
C ALA A 10 -9.08 0.97 8.60
N ALA A 11 -9.57 1.50 7.47
CA ALA A 11 -8.97 1.29 6.16
C ALA A 11 -7.52 1.79 6.12
N GLY A 12 -7.26 2.97 6.68
CA GLY A 12 -5.92 3.55 6.76
C GLY A 12 -4.96 2.73 7.62
N LEU A 13 -5.43 2.18 8.74
CA LEU A 13 -4.67 1.26 9.59
C LEU A 13 -4.34 -0.05 8.88
N ILE A 14 -5.34 -0.68 8.23
CA ILE A 14 -5.14 -1.90 7.46
C ILE A 14 -4.13 -1.67 6.33
N GLY A 15 -4.28 -0.58 5.57
CA GLY A 15 -3.36 -0.22 4.51
C GLY A 15 -1.93 0.00 5.00
N SER A 16 -1.77 0.74 6.11
CA SER A 16 -0.46 1.03 6.72
C SER A 16 0.23 -0.23 7.24
N VAL A 17 -0.49 -1.08 7.97
CA VAL A 17 0.05 -2.34 8.49
C VAL A 17 0.42 -3.28 7.34
N THR A 18 -0.46 -3.39 6.33
CA THR A 18 -0.18 -4.18 5.12
C THR A 18 1.06 -3.69 4.40
N ALA A 19 1.24 -2.36 4.29
CA ALA A 19 2.43 -1.76 3.69
C ALA A 19 3.70 -2.13 4.46
N ILE A 20 3.71 -2.00 5.80
CA ILE A 20 4.88 -2.34 6.62
C ILE A 20 5.25 -3.81 6.45
N VAL A 21 4.27 -4.71 6.58
CA VAL A 21 4.50 -6.16 6.41
C VAL A 21 4.99 -6.47 5.00
N HIS A 22 4.34 -5.91 3.97
CA HIS A 22 4.76 -6.08 2.57
C HIS A 22 6.17 -5.56 2.35
N GLY A 23 6.55 -4.40 2.89
CA GLY A 23 7.89 -3.84 2.78
C GLY A 23 8.96 -4.73 3.42
N VAL A 24 8.69 -5.29 4.60
CA VAL A 24 9.60 -6.25 5.26
C VAL A 24 9.77 -7.51 4.41
N LEU A 25 8.68 -8.05 3.86
CA LEU A 25 8.71 -9.22 2.98
C LEU A 25 9.46 -8.92 1.67
N THR A 26 9.17 -7.79 1.02
CA THR A 26 9.84 -7.32 -0.19
C THR A 26 11.33 -7.12 0.05
N GLN A 27 11.72 -6.53 1.18
CA GLN A 27 13.12 -6.37 1.54
C GLN A 27 13.82 -7.73 1.68
N ARG A 28 13.19 -8.66 2.40
CA ARG A 28 13.77 -9.97 2.74
C ARG A 28 13.83 -10.93 1.57
N PHE A 29 12.77 -10.98 0.77
CA PHE A 29 12.59 -12.02 -0.26
C PHE A 29 12.81 -11.52 -1.68
N MET A 30 12.89 -10.21 -1.92
CA MET A 30 13.13 -9.64 -3.25
C MET A 30 14.37 -8.77 -3.28
N VAL A 31 14.41 -7.67 -2.53
CA VAL A 31 15.49 -6.69 -2.61
C VAL A 31 16.83 -7.30 -2.20
N ALA A 32 16.92 -7.94 -1.03
CA ALA A 32 18.20 -8.50 -0.57
C ALA A 32 18.74 -9.64 -1.48
N PRO A 33 17.92 -10.59 -1.95
CA PRO A 33 18.38 -11.58 -2.93
C PRO A 33 18.78 -10.98 -4.28
N LEU A 34 17.98 -10.06 -4.83
CA LEU A 34 18.28 -9.44 -6.12
C LEU A 34 19.53 -8.57 -6.06
N ASP A 35 19.75 -7.88 -4.95
CA ASP A 35 20.94 -7.05 -4.75
C ASP A 35 22.22 -7.88 -4.72
N LYS A 36 22.20 -9.06 -4.09
CA LYS A 36 23.32 -10.01 -4.11
C LYS A 36 23.63 -10.49 -5.52
N ILE A 37 22.62 -10.95 -6.24
CA ILE A 37 22.76 -11.42 -7.63
C ILE A 37 23.27 -10.28 -8.53
N ALA A 38 22.74 -9.08 -8.38
CA ALA A 38 23.16 -7.91 -9.14
C ALA A 38 24.61 -7.52 -8.85
N ALA A 39 25.06 -7.63 -7.60
CA ALA A 39 26.45 -7.39 -7.22
C ALA A 39 27.40 -8.43 -7.84
N GLU A 40 27.04 -9.72 -7.81
CA GLU A 40 27.80 -10.80 -8.46
C GLU A 40 27.94 -10.61 -9.97
N ASN A 41 26.90 -10.03 -10.61
CA ASN A 41 26.88 -9.72 -12.04
C ASN A 41 27.44 -8.32 -12.38
N HIS A 42 28.14 -7.67 -11.45
CA HIS A 42 28.77 -6.35 -11.66
C HIS A 42 27.79 -5.25 -12.12
N VAL A 43 26.51 -5.35 -11.76
CA VAL A 43 25.52 -4.32 -12.03
C VAL A 43 25.87 -3.05 -11.25
N SER A 44 25.75 -1.90 -11.89
CA SER A 44 26.11 -0.62 -11.28
C SER A 44 25.30 -0.35 -9.99
N GLY A 45 25.93 0.33 -9.04
CA GLY A 45 25.28 0.69 -7.77
C GLY A 45 24.03 1.57 -7.97
N GLN A 46 23.96 2.36 -9.04
CA GLN A 46 22.80 3.18 -9.39
C GLN A 46 21.60 2.33 -9.77
N ILE A 47 21.78 1.33 -10.64
CA ILE A 47 20.70 0.43 -11.06
C ILE A 47 20.20 -0.40 -9.88
N ARG A 48 21.12 -0.86 -9.02
CA ARG A 48 20.76 -1.59 -7.78
C ARG A 48 19.86 -0.76 -6.86
N ARG A 49 20.20 0.50 -6.64
CA ARG A 49 19.37 1.45 -5.85
C ARG A 49 18.03 1.72 -6.50
N LEU A 50 17.99 1.89 -7.84
CA LEU A 50 16.76 2.09 -8.58
C LEU A 50 15.83 0.88 -8.44
N ASN A 51 16.35 -0.35 -8.61
CA ASN A 51 15.57 -1.57 -8.42
C ASN A 51 15.00 -1.68 -7.01
N ALA A 52 15.80 -1.40 -5.99
CA ALA A 52 15.33 -1.39 -4.61
C ALA A 52 14.22 -0.35 -4.39
N ALA A 53 14.38 0.86 -4.94
CA ALA A 53 13.38 1.92 -4.84
C ALA A 53 12.06 1.55 -5.56
N LEU A 54 12.15 0.95 -6.75
CA LEU A 54 10.98 0.49 -7.52
C LEU A 54 10.23 -0.62 -6.79
N LEU A 55 10.95 -1.57 -6.18
CA LEU A 55 10.33 -2.65 -5.40
C LEU A 55 9.64 -2.13 -4.13
N HIS A 56 10.16 -1.07 -3.51
CA HIS A 56 9.53 -0.44 -2.35
C HIS A 56 8.49 0.62 -2.69
N TYR A 57 8.30 0.95 -3.97
CA TYR A 57 7.35 1.99 -4.38
C TYR A 57 5.92 1.70 -3.91
N SER A 58 5.45 0.45 -4.09
CA SER A 58 4.12 0.03 -3.61
C SER A 58 3.99 0.18 -2.09
N THR A 59 5.02 -0.22 -1.34
CA THR A 59 5.09 -0.07 0.12
C THR A 59 4.96 1.40 0.53
N ALA A 60 5.76 2.28 -0.07
CA ALA A 60 5.74 3.70 0.24
C ALA A 60 4.37 4.32 -0.09
N SER A 61 3.82 4.00 -1.27
CA SER A 61 2.52 4.51 -1.71
C SER A 61 1.38 4.05 -0.80
N TRP A 62 1.33 2.76 -0.42
CA TRP A 62 0.28 2.25 0.47
C TRP A 62 0.38 2.83 1.88
N LEU A 63 1.60 3.00 2.40
CA LEU A 63 1.80 3.63 3.70
C LEU A 63 1.36 5.10 3.68
N ALA A 64 1.77 5.85 2.66
CA ALA A 64 1.37 7.24 2.49
C ALA A 64 -0.16 7.38 2.37
N CYS A 65 -0.80 6.54 1.57
CA CYS A 65 -2.26 6.50 1.44
C CYS A 65 -2.95 6.12 2.75
N GLY A 66 -2.41 5.16 3.50
CA GLY A 66 -2.96 4.73 4.78
C GLY A 66 -2.92 5.84 5.83
N LEU A 67 -1.79 6.54 5.94
CA LEU A 67 -1.65 7.68 6.84
C LEU A 67 -2.51 8.87 6.38
N ALA A 68 -2.59 9.12 5.08
CA ALA A 68 -3.44 10.16 4.52
C ALA A 68 -4.93 9.91 4.81
N LEU A 69 -5.40 8.67 4.74
CA LEU A 69 -6.78 8.30 5.11
C LEU A 69 -7.08 8.58 6.58
N ILE A 70 -6.16 8.22 7.47
CA ILE A 70 -6.30 8.52 8.90
C ILE A 70 -6.37 10.03 9.09
N GLY A 71 -5.46 10.79 8.49
CA GLY A 71 -5.46 12.24 8.61
C GLY A 71 -6.70 12.90 8.00
N ALA A 72 -7.18 12.38 6.87
CA ALA A 72 -8.39 12.85 6.21
C ALA A 72 -9.64 12.69 7.08
N ALA A 73 -9.76 11.56 7.78
CA ALA A 73 -10.88 11.30 8.67
C ALA A 73 -10.87 12.18 9.93
N LEU A 74 -9.68 12.59 10.39
CA LEU A 74 -9.50 13.35 11.63
C LEU A 74 -9.57 14.87 11.42
N TRP A 75 -9.04 15.38 10.30
CA TRP A 75 -8.74 16.81 10.17
C TRP A 75 -9.27 17.49 8.90
N LEU A 76 -9.60 16.74 7.84
CA LEU A 76 -9.97 17.33 6.56
C LEU A 76 -11.48 17.57 6.43
N ASP A 77 -11.84 18.58 5.65
CA ASP A 77 -13.21 18.82 5.22
C ASP A 77 -13.72 17.70 4.29
N ASP A 78 -15.02 17.70 4.03
CA ASP A 78 -15.69 16.63 3.29
C ASP A 78 -15.15 16.46 1.86
N SER A 79 -14.82 17.55 1.17
CA SER A 79 -14.33 17.51 -0.21
C SER A 79 -12.90 16.96 -0.27
N ALA A 80 -12.01 17.48 0.58
CA ALA A 80 -10.64 17.00 0.68
C ALA A 80 -10.57 15.54 1.18
N ARG A 81 -11.45 15.16 2.10
CA ARG A 81 -11.59 13.79 2.58
C ARG A 81 -12.05 12.86 1.46
N PHE A 82 -13.05 13.25 0.69
CA PHE A 82 -13.52 12.48 -0.47
C PHE A 82 -12.41 12.26 -1.49
N ALA A 83 -11.70 13.31 -1.89
CA ALA A 83 -10.59 13.23 -2.85
C ALA A 83 -9.47 12.30 -2.34
N THR A 84 -9.09 12.44 -1.06
CA THR A 84 -8.07 11.60 -0.43
C THR A 84 -8.50 10.13 -0.41
N ALA A 85 -9.74 9.87 -0.02
CA ALA A 85 -10.28 8.52 0.04
C ALA A 85 -10.37 7.85 -1.34
N LEU A 86 -10.77 8.60 -2.38
CA LEU A 86 -10.80 8.11 -3.75
C LEU A 86 -9.38 7.78 -4.26
N PHE A 87 -8.41 8.68 -4.02
CA PHE A 87 -7.02 8.47 -4.42
C PHE A 87 -6.39 7.25 -3.73
N ALA A 88 -6.58 7.14 -2.42
CA ALA A 88 -6.10 6.00 -1.62
C ALA A 88 -6.80 4.70 -2.04
N GLY A 89 -8.12 4.75 -2.27
CA GLY A 89 -8.92 3.62 -2.76
C GLY A 89 -8.41 3.11 -4.10
N GLY A 90 -8.06 3.99 -5.04
CA GLY A 90 -7.46 3.63 -6.32
C GLY A 90 -6.11 2.92 -6.16
N HIS A 91 -5.23 3.43 -5.28
CA HIS A 91 -3.94 2.80 -4.99
C HIS A 91 -4.08 1.43 -4.33
N PHE A 92 -5.00 1.29 -3.38
CA PHE A 92 -5.27 0.00 -2.75
C PHE A 92 -5.89 -0.98 -3.74
N LEU A 93 -6.82 -0.55 -4.60
CA LEU A 93 -7.40 -1.39 -5.64
C LEU A 93 -6.34 -1.88 -6.65
N TYR A 94 -5.43 -1.00 -7.06
CA TYR A 94 -4.28 -1.41 -7.86
C TYR A 94 -3.45 -2.48 -7.12
N GLY A 95 -3.22 -2.30 -5.81
CA GLY A 95 -2.54 -3.27 -4.97
C GLY A 95 -3.29 -4.61 -4.83
N VAL A 96 -4.64 -4.60 -4.77
CA VAL A 96 -5.47 -5.81 -4.80
C VAL A 96 -5.20 -6.60 -6.08
N ILE A 97 -5.33 -5.95 -7.23
CA ILE A 97 -5.17 -6.59 -8.55
C ILE A 97 -3.73 -7.08 -8.72
N GLY A 98 -2.75 -6.24 -8.42
CA GLY A 98 -1.33 -6.56 -8.55
C GLY A 98 -0.93 -7.76 -7.66
N ASN A 99 -1.32 -7.74 -6.38
CA ASN A 99 -1.02 -8.83 -5.45
C ASN A 99 -1.75 -10.13 -5.83
N ALA A 100 -3.03 -10.05 -6.21
CA ALA A 100 -3.80 -11.22 -6.63
C ALA A 100 -3.19 -11.86 -7.88
N TRP A 101 -2.82 -11.05 -8.88
CA TRP A 101 -2.22 -11.54 -10.11
C TRP A 101 -0.82 -12.12 -9.90
N ALA A 102 0.07 -11.37 -9.24
CA ALA A 102 1.46 -11.78 -9.02
C ALA A 102 1.58 -13.07 -8.18
N THR A 103 0.65 -13.27 -7.24
CA THR A 103 0.66 -14.43 -6.34
C THR A 103 -0.33 -15.52 -6.74
N ARG A 104 -0.99 -15.38 -7.90
CA ARG A 104 -2.06 -16.28 -8.39
C ARG A 104 -3.11 -16.55 -7.30
N TRP A 105 -3.55 -15.51 -6.61
CA TRP A 105 -4.55 -15.51 -5.54
C TRP A 105 -4.14 -16.18 -4.23
N ARG A 106 -2.91 -16.69 -4.10
CA ARG A 106 -2.50 -17.51 -2.94
C ARG A 106 -2.03 -16.69 -1.73
N HIS A 107 -1.80 -15.38 -1.89
CA HIS A 107 -1.24 -14.53 -0.84
C HIS A 107 -2.32 -13.64 -0.19
N PRO A 108 -2.44 -13.59 1.14
CA PRO A 108 -3.52 -12.87 1.82
C PRO A 108 -3.48 -11.34 1.66
N GLY A 109 -2.36 -10.78 1.18
CA GLY A 109 -2.19 -9.33 1.03
C GLY A 109 -3.23 -8.65 0.13
N TRP A 110 -3.76 -9.33 -0.90
CA TRP A 110 -4.84 -8.75 -1.72
C TRP A 110 -6.17 -8.69 -0.96
N MET A 111 -6.42 -9.63 -0.03
CA MET A 111 -7.65 -9.66 0.78
C MET A 111 -7.69 -8.50 1.77
N LEU A 112 -6.56 -8.18 2.40
CA LEU A 112 -6.45 -7.05 3.34
C LEU A 112 -6.67 -5.72 2.62
N LEU A 113 -6.05 -5.54 1.44
CA LEU A 113 -6.27 -4.34 0.63
C LEU A 113 -7.71 -4.27 0.10
N ALA A 114 -8.33 -5.40 -0.26
CA ALA A 114 -9.72 -5.42 -0.70
C ALA A 114 -10.68 -5.04 0.44
N LEU A 115 -10.41 -5.51 1.67
CA LEU A 115 -11.15 -5.08 2.85
C LEU A 115 -11.00 -3.58 3.10
N ALA A 116 -9.79 -3.03 2.96
CA ALA A 116 -9.57 -1.59 3.05
C ALA A 116 -10.35 -0.81 1.99
N VAL A 117 -10.39 -1.28 0.74
CA VAL A 117 -11.19 -0.68 -0.34
C VAL A 117 -12.70 -0.72 -0.02
N ALA A 118 -13.21 -1.84 0.51
CA ALA A 118 -14.60 -1.93 0.91
C ALA A 118 -14.97 -0.94 2.04
N LEU A 119 -14.08 -0.81 3.04
CA LEU A 119 -14.23 0.16 4.11
C LEU A 119 -14.18 1.61 3.62
N ILE A 120 -13.37 1.91 2.61
CA ILE A 120 -13.36 3.22 1.96
C ILE A 120 -14.69 3.48 1.27
N GLY A 121 -15.22 2.50 0.52
CA GLY A 121 -16.55 2.61 -0.11
C GLY A 121 -17.66 2.93 0.89
N TYR A 122 -17.67 2.25 2.04
CA TYR A 122 -18.59 2.56 3.14
C TYR A 122 -18.31 3.91 3.81
N GLY A 123 -17.03 4.29 3.96
CA GLY A 123 -16.65 5.60 4.49
C GLY A 123 -17.05 6.79 3.62
N LEU A 124 -17.40 6.54 2.35
CA LEU A 124 -17.85 7.53 1.39
C LEU A 124 -19.37 7.57 1.19
N SER A 125 -20.12 6.63 1.81
CA SER A 125 -21.59 6.54 1.72
C SER A 125 -22.34 7.32 2.81
#